data_AF-A0A7L5YMX1-F1
#
_entry.id   AF-A0A7L5YMX1-F1
#
_cell.length_a   1.000
_cell.length_b   1.000
_cell.length_c   1.000
_cell.angle_alpha   90.00
_cell.angle_beta   90.00
_cell.angle_gamma   90.00
#
_symmetry.space_group_name_H-M   'P 1'
#
loop_
_entity.id
_entity.type
_entity.pdbx_description
1 polymer ?
#
loop_
_entity_poly.entity_id
_entity_poly.type
_entity_poly.pdbx_seq_one_letter_code
_entity_poly.pdbx_strand_id
1 'polypeptide(L)'
;MDDWRVGSRREITTDLTLRGGDHALRVEYFEAVGDAMMMFWWDKITPFPDWRGEYWTNRFLDGSPALVRNDPVIDFDWGFGSPGPGIPSDNFSARWTRSVWFEQGLPLPYDRR
;
A
#
# COMPACT_ATOMS: atom_id res chain seq x y z
N MET A 1 -6.75 -0.67 14.65
CA MET A 1 -6.46 -2.10 14.46
C MET A 1 -6.50 -2.74 15.83
N ASP A 2 -7.03 -3.95 15.94
CA ASP A 2 -7.17 -4.68 17.20
C ASP A 2 -6.46 -6.04 17.04
N ASP A 3 -5.33 -6.23 17.72
CA ASP A 3 -4.55 -7.49 17.71
C ASP A 3 -4.02 -7.80 19.13
N TRP A 4 -4.94 -8.04 20.07
CA TRP A 4 -4.61 -8.30 21.47
C TRP A 4 -4.22 -9.77 21.74
N ARG A 5 -2.92 -10.09 21.79
CA ARG A 5 -2.40 -11.42 22.16
C ARG A 5 -0.95 -11.41 22.65
N VAL A 6 -0.55 -12.44 23.42
CA VAL A 6 0.83 -12.65 23.91
C VAL A 6 1.75 -13.14 22.78
N GLY A 7 2.89 -12.47 22.56
CA GLY A 7 3.88 -12.86 21.54
C GLY A 7 5.16 -12.00 21.51
N SER A 8 6.21 -12.49 20.82
CA SER A 8 7.51 -11.81 20.62
C SER A 8 7.44 -10.58 19.70
N ARG A 9 8.55 -9.82 19.55
CA ARG A 9 8.67 -8.60 18.72
C ARG A 9 8.03 -8.80 17.33
N ARG A 10 7.01 -7.99 17.04
CA ARG A 10 6.27 -7.99 15.77
C ARG A 10 6.15 -6.58 15.23
N GLU A 11 6.29 -6.45 13.91
CA GLU A 11 6.00 -5.24 13.15
C GLU A 11 4.60 -5.40 12.55
N ILE A 12 3.71 -4.44 12.81
CA ILE A 12 2.34 -4.41 12.28
C ILE A 12 2.20 -3.12 11.48
N THR A 13 2.00 -3.25 10.17
CA THR A 13 1.83 -2.11 9.25
C THR A 13 0.40 -2.10 8.71
N THR A 14 -0.23 -0.92 8.66
CA THR A 14 -1.55 -0.74 8.05
C THR A 14 -1.62 0.61 7.37
N ASP A 15 -2.03 0.61 6.11
CA ASP A 15 -2.29 1.83 5.36
C ASP A 15 -3.71 2.34 5.68
N LEU A 16 -3.80 3.54 6.24
CA LEU A 16 -5.07 4.20 6.56
C LEU A 16 -5.19 5.50 5.77
N THR A 17 -6.17 5.58 4.88
CA THR A 17 -6.49 6.83 4.19
C THR A 17 -7.23 7.76 5.14
N LEU A 18 -6.55 8.79 5.64
CA LEU A 18 -7.13 9.84 6.46
C LEU A 18 -7.62 10.99 5.58
N ARG A 19 -8.87 11.43 5.76
CA ARG A 19 -9.39 12.66 5.13
C ARG A 19 -8.70 13.88 5.76
N GLY A 20 -8.67 15.02 5.08
CA GLY A 20 -8.18 16.27 5.69
C GLY A 20 -8.95 16.60 6.97
N GLY A 21 -8.25 16.97 8.03
CA GLY A 21 -8.81 17.24 9.36
C GLY A 21 -7.98 16.64 10.49
N ASP A 22 -8.41 16.89 11.73
CA ASP A 22 -7.77 16.35 12.93
C ASP A 22 -8.20 14.89 13.15
N HIS A 23 -7.22 14.02 13.42
CA HIS A 23 -7.47 12.62 13.75
C HIS A 23 -6.80 12.27 15.07
N ALA A 24 -7.53 11.61 15.96
CA ALA A 24 -6.97 11.07 17.19
C ALA A 24 -6.40 9.67 16.92
N LEU A 25 -5.10 9.49 17.13
CA LEU A 25 -4.47 8.17 17.13
C LEU A 25 -4.41 7.64 18.56
N ARG A 26 -4.82 6.38 18.77
CA ARG A 26 -4.63 5.65 20.02
C ARG A 26 -3.85 4.37 19.73
N VAL A 27 -2.77 4.16 20.49
CA VAL A 27 -1.93 2.97 20.45
C VAL A 27 -1.94 2.37 21.85
N GLU A 28 -2.27 1.09 21.96
CA GLU A 28 -2.28 0.34 23.21
C GLU A 28 -1.23 -0.79 23.12
N TYR A 29 -0.46 -1.00 24.20
CA TYR A 29 0.63 -1.97 24.28
C TYR A 29 0.58 -2.68 25.63
N PHE A 30 0.88 -3.99 25.66
CA PHE A 30 1.06 -4.76 26.87
C PHE A 30 2.30 -5.65 26.80
N GLU A 31 3.00 -5.72 27.91
CA GLU A 31 4.18 -6.54 28.14
C GLU A 31 3.84 -7.62 29.16
N ALA A 32 4.25 -8.87 28.91
CA ALA A 32 3.91 -10.00 29.78
C ALA A 32 5.11 -10.57 30.55
N VAL A 33 6.29 -10.67 29.93
CA VAL A 33 7.57 -11.16 30.47
C VAL A 33 8.76 -10.77 29.55
N GLY A 34 9.89 -10.33 30.12
CA GLY A 34 11.18 -10.18 29.39
C GLY A 34 11.53 -8.75 28.93
N ASP A 35 12.49 -8.62 28.01
CA ASP A 35 12.96 -7.33 27.48
C ASP A 35 12.05 -6.84 26.35
N ALA A 36 11.20 -5.88 26.68
CA ALA A 36 10.21 -5.35 25.77
C ALA A 36 10.60 -4.05 25.08
N MET A 37 10.22 -3.96 23.80
CA MET A 37 10.39 -2.75 23.01
C MET A 37 9.19 -2.56 22.08
N MET A 38 8.54 -1.40 22.18
CA MET A 38 7.56 -0.91 21.22
C MET A 38 8.17 0.24 20.42
N MET A 39 8.01 0.21 19.10
CA MET A 39 8.39 1.30 18.21
C MET A 39 7.20 1.62 17.31
N PHE A 40 6.79 2.90 17.28
CA PHE A 40 5.67 3.40 16.49
C PHE A 40 6.16 4.54 15.59
N TRP A 41 5.91 4.42 14.29
CA TRP A 41 6.16 5.48 13.31
C TRP A 41 5.06 5.45 12.26
N TRP A 42 4.84 6.59 11.60
CA TRP A 42 4.01 6.68 10.41
C TRP A 42 4.76 7.46 9.34
N ASP A 43 4.59 7.03 8.09
CA ASP A 43 5.00 7.80 6.92
C ASP A 43 3.77 8.35 6.24
N LYS A 44 3.85 9.63 5.83
CA LYS A 44 2.82 10.20 4.97
C LYS A 44 2.89 9.47 3.64
N ILE A 45 1.88 8.66 3.34
CA ILE A 45 1.70 8.12 2.00
C ILE A 45 1.52 9.34 1.09
N THR A 46 2.53 9.66 0.30
CA THR A 46 2.39 10.69 -0.72
C THR A 46 1.51 10.07 -1.80
N PRO A 47 0.26 10.55 -1.99
CA PRO A 47 -0.63 9.92 -2.92
C PRO A 47 -0.04 10.07 -4.32
N PHE A 48 0.17 8.93 -4.98
CA PHE A 48 0.32 8.90 -6.41
C PHE A 48 -1.04 9.32 -6.98
N PRO A 49 -1.13 10.39 -7.79
CA PRO A 49 -2.41 10.87 -8.31
C PRO A 49 -3.13 9.79 -9.14
N ASP A 50 -2.38 8.86 -9.72
CA ASP A 50 -2.89 7.76 -10.53
C ASP A 50 -2.54 6.40 -9.89
N TRP A 51 -1.64 5.63 -10.49
CA TRP A 51 -1.15 4.37 -9.95
C TRP A 51 0.26 4.52 -9.39
N ARG A 52 0.48 4.07 -8.16
CA ARG A 52 1.82 3.82 -7.64
C ARG A 52 2.36 2.55 -8.29
N GLY A 53 3.20 2.70 -9.30
CA GLY A 53 3.91 1.59 -9.96
C GLY A 53 5.24 1.31 -9.26
N GLU A 54 5.38 0.11 -8.71
CA GLU A 54 6.61 -0.42 -8.15
C GLU A 54 7.18 -1.49 -9.06
N TYR A 55 8.49 -1.49 -9.29
CA TYR A 55 9.16 -2.40 -10.22
C TYR A 55 10.40 -3.02 -9.58
N TRP A 56 10.55 -4.34 -9.70
CA TRP A 56 11.67 -5.13 -9.17
C TRP A 56 12.50 -5.71 -10.30
N THR A 57 13.80 -5.85 -10.08
CA THR A 57 14.75 -6.48 -11.02
C THR A 57 14.68 -8.01 -11.04
N ASN A 58 13.69 -8.59 -10.35
CA ASN A 58 13.42 -10.01 -10.26
C ASN A 58 11.94 -10.29 -10.50
N ARG A 59 11.56 -11.55 -10.76
CA ARG A 59 10.19 -11.95 -11.09
C ARG A 59 9.28 -12.18 -9.87
N PHE A 60 9.76 -11.99 -8.65
CA PHE A 60 9.14 -12.52 -7.44
C PHE A 60 8.55 -11.44 -6.53
N LEU A 61 8.61 -10.16 -6.91
CA LEU A 61 8.25 -9.03 -6.05
C LEU A 61 9.02 -9.04 -4.70
N ASP A 62 10.24 -9.58 -4.71
CA ASP A 62 11.04 -9.80 -3.50
C ASP A 62 12.07 -8.70 -3.29
N GLY A 63 12.27 -8.33 -2.03
CA GLY A 63 13.10 -7.19 -1.63
C GLY A 63 12.48 -5.82 -1.94
N SER A 64 13.32 -4.78 -1.98
CA SER A 64 12.87 -3.42 -2.28
C SER A 64 12.74 -3.18 -3.80
N PRO A 65 11.69 -2.47 -4.26
CA PRO A 65 11.57 -2.12 -5.68
C PRO A 65 12.73 -1.21 -6.10
N ALA A 66 13.28 -1.47 -7.30
CA ALA A 66 14.36 -0.68 -7.89
C ALA A 66 13.85 0.61 -8.56
N LEU A 67 12.56 0.66 -8.91
CA LEU A 67 11.90 1.85 -9.44
C LEU A 67 10.50 1.98 -8.82
N VAL A 68 10.15 3.19 -8.39
CA VAL A 68 8.80 3.56 -7.96
C VAL A 68 8.41 4.84 -8.69
N ARG A 69 7.24 4.85 -9.36
CA ARG A 69 6.76 6.03 -10.11
C ARG A 69 5.25 6.13 -10.17
N ASN A 70 4.75 7.27 -10.64
CA ASN A 70 3.35 7.46 -10.99
C ASN A 70 3.09 6.97 -12.42
N ASP A 71 2.22 5.98 -12.56
CA ASP A 71 1.75 5.48 -13.84
C ASP A 71 0.31 5.98 -14.08
N PRO A 72 0.07 6.87 -15.08
CA PRO A 72 -1.26 7.42 -15.33
C PRO A 72 -2.32 6.38 -15.71
N VAL A 73 -1.88 5.33 -16.41
CA VAL A 73 -2.69 4.20 -16.85
C VAL A 73 -1.91 2.91 -16.68
N ILE A 74 -2.62 1.78 -16.52
CA ILE A 74 -2.02 0.45 -16.63
C ILE A 74 -2.33 -0.07 -18.03
N ASP A 75 -1.47 0.31 -18.97
CA ASP A 75 -1.52 -0.10 -20.38
C ASP A 75 -0.09 -0.04 -20.93
N PHE A 76 0.61 -1.17 -20.87
CA PHE A 76 2.04 -1.23 -21.19
C PHE A 76 2.33 -2.38 -22.15
N ASP A 77 2.96 -2.05 -23.27
CA ASP A 77 3.70 -2.99 -24.12
C ASP A 77 5.17 -2.56 -24.14
N TRP A 78 5.99 -3.25 -23.34
CA TRP A 78 7.43 -2.94 -23.27
C TRP A 78 8.22 -3.55 -24.44
N GLY A 79 7.65 -4.50 -25.20
CA GLY A 79 8.39 -5.25 -26.23
C GLY A 79 9.71 -5.81 -25.71
N PHE A 80 10.83 -5.38 -26.30
CA PHE A 80 12.20 -5.73 -25.87
C PHE A 80 12.84 -4.68 -24.93
N GLY A 81 12.09 -3.65 -24.55
CA GLY A 81 12.51 -2.57 -23.67
C GLY A 81 12.28 -2.87 -22.18
N SER A 82 12.53 -1.88 -21.34
CA SER A 82 12.34 -1.94 -19.89
C SER A 82 11.32 -0.89 -19.42
N PRO A 83 10.63 -1.12 -18.30
CA PRO A 83 9.77 -0.11 -17.68
C PRO A 83 10.47 1.22 -17.39
N GLY A 84 11.78 1.21 -17.13
CA GLY A 84 12.56 2.42 -16.92
C GLY A 84 14.00 2.12 -16.49
N PRO A 85 14.81 3.17 -16.24
CA PRO A 85 16.18 3.02 -15.79
C PRO A 85 16.29 2.12 -14.55
N GLY A 86 17.24 1.20 -14.56
CA GLY A 86 17.47 0.27 -13.45
C GLY A 86 16.59 -0.98 -13.44
N ILE A 87 15.65 -1.11 -14.38
CA ILE A 87 14.87 -2.34 -14.58
C ILE A 87 15.39 -3.08 -15.82
N PRO A 88 15.66 -4.40 -15.76
CA PRO A 88 16.06 -5.16 -16.94
C PRO A 88 14.90 -5.26 -17.94
N SER A 89 15.22 -5.48 -19.22
CA SER A 89 14.19 -5.68 -20.27
C SER A 89 13.37 -6.96 -20.09
N ASP A 90 13.91 -7.95 -19.36
CA ASP A 90 13.24 -9.22 -19.11
C ASP A 90 13.47 -9.65 -17.65
N ASN A 91 12.65 -10.58 -17.16
CA ASN A 91 12.71 -11.15 -15.82
C ASN A 91 12.55 -10.13 -14.67
N PHE A 92 11.84 -9.04 -14.91
CA PHE A 92 11.37 -8.11 -13.89
C PHE A 92 9.95 -8.47 -13.42
N SER A 93 9.50 -7.82 -12.35
CA SER A 93 8.10 -7.85 -11.91
C SER A 93 7.65 -6.45 -11.47
N ALA A 94 6.34 -6.24 -11.41
CA ALA A 94 5.76 -4.96 -11.04
C ALA A 94 4.48 -5.13 -10.21
N ARG A 95 4.20 -4.12 -9.38
CA ARG A 95 2.99 -4.00 -8.58
C ARG A 95 2.44 -2.60 -8.75
N TRP A 96 1.17 -2.51 -9.08
CA TRP A 96 0.45 -1.24 -9.11
C TRP A 96 -0.54 -1.19 -7.96
N THR A 97 -0.52 -0.11 -7.20
CA THR A 97 -1.52 0.17 -6.15
C THR A 97 -2.14 1.54 -6.35
N ARG A 98 -3.43 1.65 -6.06
CA ARG A 98 -4.13 2.94 -5.96
C ARG A 98 -5.27 2.83 -4.95
N SER A 99 -5.63 3.96 -4.36
CA SER A 99 -6.83 4.07 -3.54
C SER A 99 -7.97 4.64 -4.40
N VAL A 100 -9.10 3.93 -4.45
CA VAL A 100 -10.32 4.39 -5.14
C VAL A 100 -11.42 4.56 -4.12
N TRP A 101 -12.07 5.73 -4.14
CA TRP A 101 -13.30 5.94 -3.39
C TRP A 101 -14.50 5.52 -4.24
N PHE A 102 -15.36 4.68 -3.67
CA PHE A 102 -16.67 4.37 -4.25
C PHE A 102 -17.74 5.03 -3.37
N GLU A 103 -18.64 5.80 -3.97
CA GLU A 103 -19.85 6.20 -3.26
C GLU A 103 -20.77 4.99 -3.09
N GLN A 104 -21.50 4.93 -1.96
CA GLN A 104 -22.50 3.89 -1.73
C GLN A 104 -23.48 3.89 -2.91
N GLY A 105 -23.71 2.72 -3.51
CA GLY A 105 -24.67 2.59 -4.60
C GLY A 105 -26.05 3.08 -4.15
N LEU A 106 -26.58 4.12 -4.80
CA LEU A 106 -27.98 4.50 -4.64
C LEU A 106 -28.84 3.28 -5.03
N PRO A 107 -29.80 2.83 -4.19
CA PRO A 107 -30.81 1.90 -4.66
C PRO A 107 -31.53 2.53 -5.84
N LEU A 108 -31.71 1.80 -6.95
CA LEU A 108 -32.58 2.24 -8.04
C LEU A 108 -33.94 2.60 -7.44
N PRO A 109 -34.53 3.77 -7.75
CA PRO A 109 -35.88 4.08 -7.29
C PRO A 109 -36.82 3.01 -7.83
N TYR A 110 -37.57 2.38 -6.92
CA TYR A 110 -38.64 1.44 -7.27
C TYR A 110 -39.75 2.24 -7.97
N ASP A 111 -39.85 2.15 -9.30
CA ASP A 111 -40.97 2.72 -10.05
C ASP A 111 -42.22 1.87 -9.76
N ARG A 112 -43.16 2.42 -8.97
CA ARG A 112 -44.55 1.95 -8.97
C ARG A 112 -45.33 2.81 -9.95
N ARG A 113 -45.59 2.25 -11.12
CA ARG A 113 -46.80 2.57 -11.89
C ARG A 113 -47.77 1.43 -11.78
#